data_AF-H3C8J6-F1
#
_entry.id   AF-H3C8J6-F1
#
_cell.length_a   1.000
_cell.length_b   1.000
_cell.length_c   1.000
_cell.angle_alpha   90.00
_cell.angle_beta   90.00
_cell.angle_gamma   90.00
#
_symmetry.space_group_name_H-M   'P 1'
#
loop_
_entity.id
_entity.type
_entity.pdbx_description
1 polymer ?
#
loop_
_entity_poly.entity_id
_entity_poly.type
_entity_poly.pdbx_seq_one_letter_code
_entity_poly.pdbx_strand_id
1 'polypeptide(L)'
;ETIVNVLDVKKDVGLWHAVQTSVMNMLHIISVPYALMKVNPLSWIQKVCQYKAKVACVKSRDMHWAPVAHRDQRDVNLSSLRMLLVADGSNPWSISSCDTFLNVFQSKGLRSEVRCPCASPEALTVAIRRPAEEGSAPPGRGVLSTQDLSHGVIRIDSEEKLSVLTLQDVGSVMPGALMCTVKAEGLPLLCKADEIGELVVCTVATGTSYHGLPGMTKTMFEVVPASNGGA
;
A
#
# COMPACT_ATOMS: atom_id res chain seq x y z
N GLU A 1 6.87 -13.70 -16.24
CA GLU A 1 7.21 -13.70 -14.79
C GLU A 1 6.09 -14.35 -14.00
N THR A 2 6.29 -14.64 -12.71
CA THR A 2 5.26 -15.23 -11.83
C THR A 2 4.93 -14.28 -10.68
N ILE A 3 3.63 -14.09 -10.41
CA ILE A 3 3.06 -13.41 -9.25
C ILE A 3 2.49 -14.46 -8.28
N VAL A 4 2.80 -14.31 -7.00
CA VAL A 4 2.05 -14.97 -5.92
C VAL A 4 1.07 -13.95 -5.32
N ASN A 5 -0.21 -14.28 -5.27
CA ASN A 5 -1.23 -13.39 -4.75
C ASN A 5 -1.98 -14.03 -3.58
N VAL A 6 -2.05 -13.33 -2.46
CA VAL A 6 -2.87 -13.72 -1.29
C VAL A 6 -4.06 -12.78 -1.08
N LEU A 7 -4.16 -11.71 -1.87
CA LEU A 7 -5.27 -10.77 -1.83
C LEU A 7 -6.50 -11.37 -2.51
N ASP A 8 -7.68 -10.86 -2.16
CA ASP A 8 -8.93 -11.29 -2.78
C ASP A 8 -8.93 -10.91 -4.27
N VAL A 9 -8.93 -11.91 -5.15
CA VAL A 9 -8.90 -11.73 -6.61
C VAL A 9 -10.10 -10.98 -7.17
N LYS A 10 -11.16 -10.78 -6.36
CA LYS A 10 -12.37 -10.07 -6.75
C LYS A 10 -12.39 -8.61 -6.27
N LYS A 11 -11.40 -8.20 -5.48
CA LYS A 11 -11.39 -6.89 -4.82
C LYS A 11 -10.07 -6.20 -4.99
N ASP A 12 -10.18 -4.89 -5.16
CA ASP A 12 -9.10 -3.93 -5.10
C ASP A 12 -7.79 -4.39 -5.78
N VAL A 13 -6.68 -4.28 -5.04
CA VAL A 13 -5.32 -4.66 -5.46
C VAL A 13 -5.25 -6.11 -5.91
N GLY A 14 -6.05 -7.01 -5.33
CA GLY A 14 -6.10 -8.40 -5.79
C GLY A 14 -6.73 -8.55 -7.17
N LEU A 15 -7.73 -7.74 -7.52
CA LEU A 15 -8.33 -7.75 -8.86
C LEU A 15 -7.42 -7.04 -9.87
N TRP A 16 -7.12 -5.76 -9.67
CA TRP A 16 -6.44 -4.99 -10.70
C TRP A 16 -4.93 -5.30 -10.76
N HIS A 17 -4.22 -5.35 -9.63
CA HIS A 17 -2.75 -5.55 -9.65
C HIS A 17 -2.33 -7.01 -9.74
N ALA A 18 -3.09 -7.95 -9.17
CA ALA A 18 -2.75 -9.36 -9.30
C ALA A 18 -3.39 -10.03 -10.53
N VAL A 19 -4.66 -9.78 -10.85
CA VAL A 19 -5.34 -10.44 -11.99
C VAL A 19 -5.19 -9.65 -13.28
N GLN A 20 -5.71 -8.42 -13.35
CA GLN A 20 -5.75 -7.68 -14.62
C GLN A 20 -4.35 -7.34 -15.15
N THR A 21 -3.46 -6.83 -14.30
CA THR A 21 -2.06 -6.56 -14.67
C THR A 21 -1.37 -7.82 -15.17
N SER A 22 -1.63 -8.98 -14.56
CA SER A 22 -1.03 -10.24 -15.01
C SER A 22 -1.56 -10.68 -16.36
N VAL A 23 -2.86 -10.52 -16.63
CA VAL A 23 -3.43 -10.80 -17.97
C VAL A 23 -2.82 -9.87 -19.01
N MET A 24 -2.74 -8.56 -18.73
CA MET A 24 -2.19 -7.58 -19.67
C MET A 24 -0.69 -7.77 -19.95
N ASN A 25 0.07 -8.26 -18.97
CA ASN A 25 1.52 -8.44 -19.08
C ASN A 25 1.95 -9.91 -19.27
N MET A 26 1.00 -10.82 -19.52
CA MET A 26 1.26 -12.27 -19.69
C MET A 26 2.07 -12.88 -18.53
N LEU A 27 1.70 -12.52 -17.29
CA LEU A 27 2.31 -13.03 -16.06
C LEU A 27 1.55 -14.26 -15.55
N HIS A 28 2.28 -15.24 -15.03
CA HIS A 28 1.69 -16.41 -14.40
C HIS A 28 1.24 -16.08 -12.97
N ILE A 29 0.00 -16.39 -12.61
CA ILE A 29 -0.55 -16.07 -11.28
C ILE A 29 -0.71 -17.35 -10.47
N ILE A 30 -0.12 -17.36 -9.27
CA ILE A 30 -0.38 -18.35 -8.23
C ILE A 30 -1.21 -17.67 -7.13
N SER A 31 -2.51 -17.94 -7.09
CA SER A 31 -3.37 -17.43 -6.02
C SER A 31 -3.39 -18.40 -4.84
N VAL A 32 -3.13 -17.90 -3.64
CA VAL A 32 -3.11 -18.68 -2.40
C VAL A 32 -4.34 -18.32 -1.57
N PRO A 33 -5.33 -19.23 -1.44
CA PRO A 33 -6.56 -18.92 -0.73
C PRO A 33 -6.31 -18.66 0.77
N TYR A 34 -7.00 -17.66 1.32
CA TYR A 34 -6.89 -17.34 2.75
C TYR A 34 -7.24 -18.51 3.67
N ALA A 35 -8.16 -19.40 3.25
CA ALA A 35 -8.51 -20.61 3.99
C ALA A 35 -7.28 -21.53 4.21
N LEU A 36 -6.38 -21.62 3.23
CA LEU A 36 -5.14 -22.39 3.36
C LEU A 36 -4.15 -21.70 4.31
N MET A 37 -4.06 -20.38 4.23
CA MET A 37 -3.16 -19.60 5.08
C MET A 37 -3.53 -19.62 6.56
N LYS A 38 -4.81 -19.83 6.90
CA LYS A 38 -5.22 -20.06 8.30
C LYS A 38 -4.57 -21.31 8.92
N VAL A 39 -4.34 -22.34 8.10
CA VAL A 39 -3.75 -23.60 8.54
C VAL A 39 -2.23 -23.57 8.37
N ASN A 40 -1.74 -22.97 7.28
CA ASN A 40 -0.32 -22.84 6.98
C ASN A 40 0.00 -21.39 6.53
N PRO A 41 0.37 -20.50 7.46
CA PRO A 41 0.70 -19.10 7.16
C PRO A 41 1.89 -18.92 6.20
N LEU A 42 2.78 -19.92 6.09
CA LEU A 42 3.91 -19.91 5.16
C LEU A 42 3.58 -20.37 3.75
N SER A 43 2.36 -20.86 3.50
CA SER A 43 1.99 -21.44 2.21
C SER A 43 2.31 -20.52 1.02
N TRP A 44 2.11 -19.21 1.17
CA TRP A 44 2.46 -18.25 0.12
C TRP A 44 3.97 -18.11 -0.11
N ILE A 45 4.80 -18.11 0.96
CA ILE A 45 6.26 -18.12 0.86
C ILE A 45 6.75 -19.40 0.19
N GLN A 46 6.15 -20.54 0.56
CA GLN A 46 6.46 -21.83 -0.07
C GLN A 46 6.19 -21.76 -1.58
N LYS A 47 5.10 -21.10 -2.01
CA LYS A 47 4.82 -20.88 -3.43
C LYS A 47 5.78 -19.90 -4.09
N VAL A 48 6.21 -18.85 -3.39
CA VAL A 48 7.28 -17.96 -3.88
C VAL A 48 8.55 -18.76 -4.16
N CYS A 49 9.01 -19.58 -3.20
CA CYS A 49 10.19 -20.43 -3.36
C CYS A 49 10.02 -21.44 -4.50
N GLN A 50 8.89 -22.17 -4.51
CA GLN A 50 8.59 -23.23 -5.48
C GLN A 50 8.59 -22.71 -6.93
N TYR A 51 7.97 -21.55 -7.16
CA TYR A 51 7.79 -20.99 -8.50
C TYR A 51 8.80 -19.87 -8.83
N LYS A 52 9.76 -19.60 -7.94
CA LYS A 52 10.71 -18.48 -8.04
C LYS A 52 10.00 -17.17 -8.40
N ALA A 53 8.91 -16.88 -7.69
CA ALA A 53 8.04 -15.76 -8.01
C ALA A 53 8.78 -14.43 -7.91
N LYS A 54 8.50 -13.52 -8.85
CA LYS A 54 9.16 -12.21 -8.92
C LYS A 54 8.42 -11.16 -8.11
N VAL A 55 7.11 -11.32 -7.97
CA VAL A 55 6.25 -10.38 -7.27
C VAL A 55 5.35 -11.15 -6.32
N ALA A 56 5.13 -10.64 -5.12
CA ALA A 56 4.08 -11.12 -4.24
C ALA A 56 3.17 -9.97 -3.79
N CYS A 57 1.86 -10.20 -3.87
CA CYS A 57 0.84 -9.28 -3.37
C CYS A 57 0.35 -9.80 -2.01
N VAL A 58 0.55 -9.03 -0.94
CA VAL A 58 0.37 -9.46 0.45
C VAL A 58 -0.29 -8.39 1.31
N LYS A 59 -0.93 -8.83 2.40
CA LYS A 59 -1.35 -7.94 3.49
C LYS A 59 -0.25 -7.83 4.54
N SER A 60 -0.22 -6.74 5.30
CA SER A 60 0.69 -6.60 6.43
C SER A 60 0.49 -7.69 7.49
N ARG A 61 -0.76 -8.16 7.63
CA ARG A 61 -1.11 -9.32 8.45
C ARG A 61 -0.39 -10.61 8.02
N ASP A 62 -0.24 -10.84 6.72
CA ASP A 62 0.39 -12.08 6.23
C ASP A 62 1.89 -12.07 6.53
N MET A 63 2.50 -10.88 6.43
CA MET A 63 3.87 -10.63 6.85
C MET A 63 4.06 -10.71 8.37
N HIS A 64 3.05 -10.39 9.17
CA HIS A 64 3.11 -10.57 10.63
C HIS A 64 3.22 -12.05 11.03
N TRP A 65 2.41 -12.91 10.40
CA TRP A 65 2.37 -14.34 10.76
C TRP A 65 3.51 -15.16 10.15
N ALA A 66 4.09 -14.73 9.03
CA ALA A 66 5.13 -15.49 8.35
C ALA A 66 6.39 -15.73 9.21
N PRO A 67 6.99 -14.75 9.91
CA PRO A 67 8.14 -14.98 10.79
C PRO A 67 7.82 -15.92 11.96
N VAL A 68 6.60 -15.87 12.48
CA VAL A 68 6.14 -16.74 13.57
C VAL A 68 6.11 -18.19 13.11
N ALA A 69 5.55 -18.43 11.93
CA ALA A 69 5.46 -19.77 11.34
C ALA A 69 6.80 -20.27 10.76
N HIS A 70 7.74 -19.36 10.45
CA HIS A 70 9.06 -19.69 9.89
C HIS A 70 10.00 -20.42 10.84
N ARG A 71 9.82 -20.29 12.16
CA ARG A 71 10.79 -20.77 13.17
C ARG A 71 11.26 -22.21 12.97
N ASP A 72 10.45 -23.05 12.33
CA ASP A 72 10.72 -24.48 12.12
C ASP A 72 11.12 -24.86 10.68
N GLN A 73 11.37 -23.90 9.77
CA GLN A 73 11.62 -24.15 8.34
C GLN A 73 13.00 -23.61 7.90
N ARG A 74 13.88 -24.48 7.38
CA ARG A 74 15.25 -24.07 7.00
C ARG A 74 15.38 -23.62 5.53
N ASP A 75 14.59 -24.21 4.64
CA ASP A 75 14.74 -24.08 3.19
C ASP A 75 13.85 -22.98 2.59
N VAL A 76 14.10 -21.73 2.99
CA VAL A 76 13.44 -20.55 2.41
C VAL A 76 14.47 -19.72 1.66
N ASN A 77 14.18 -19.39 0.40
CA ASN A 77 14.96 -18.47 -0.41
C ASN A 77 14.04 -17.49 -1.15
N LEU A 78 14.10 -16.22 -0.74
CA LEU A 78 13.30 -15.13 -1.26
C LEU A 78 14.06 -14.20 -2.22
N SER A 79 15.29 -14.53 -2.61
CA SER A 79 16.10 -13.75 -3.56
C SER A 79 15.48 -13.55 -4.94
N SER A 80 14.48 -14.38 -5.28
CA SER A 80 13.74 -14.22 -6.54
C SER A 80 12.78 -13.02 -6.54
N LEU A 81 12.34 -12.55 -5.36
CA LEU A 81 11.40 -11.43 -5.24
C LEU A 81 12.09 -10.12 -5.59
N ARG A 82 11.50 -9.38 -6.53
CA ARG A 82 11.85 -7.99 -6.85
C ARG A 82 10.83 -6.97 -6.32
N MET A 83 9.65 -7.43 -5.92
CA MET A 83 8.56 -6.58 -5.45
C MET A 83 7.65 -7.33 -4.47
N LEU A 84 7.36 -6.69 -3.34
CA LEU A 84 6.35 -7.06 -2.35
C LEU A 84 5.31 -5.95 -2.33
N LEU A 85 4.21 -6.14 -3.06
CA LEU A 85 3.09 -5.20 -3.09
C LEU A 85 2.25 -5.38 -1.83
N VAL A 86 2.30 -4.40 -0.92
CA VAL A 86 1.62 -4.46 0.38
C VAL A 86 0.33 -3.65 0.32
N ALA A 87 -0.81 -4.30 0.54
CA ALA A 87 -2.13 -3.65 0.51
C ALA A 87 -3.09 -4.27 1.53
N ASP A 88 -3.64 -3.44 2.42
CA ASP A 88 -4.56 -3.85 3.48
C ASP A 88 -6.02 -3.40 3.23
N GLY A 89 -6.33 -3.04 1.98
CA GLY A 89 -7.63 -2.51 1.59
C GLY A 89 -7.91 -1.18 2.29
N SER A 90 -9.03 -1.10 3.02
CA SER A 90 -9.43 0.10 3.76
C SER A 90 -8.67 0.34 5.08
N ASN A 91 -7.83 -0.60 5.53
CA ASN A 91 -7.07 -0.46 6.78
C ASN A 91 -5.65 0.04 6.50
N PRO A 92 -5.06 0.85 7.40
CA PRO A 92 -3.64 1.18 7.31
C PRO A 92 -2.82 -0.09 7.51
N TRP A 93 -1.82 -0.27 6.65
CA TRP A 93 -0.91 -1.40 6.74
C TRP A 93 0.10 -1.21 7.89
N SER A 94 0.48 -2.30 8.55
CA SER A 94 1.38 -2.27 9.70
C SER A 94 2.86 -2.15 9.29
N ILE A 95 3.45 -0.97 9.52
CA ILE A 95 4.89 -0.72 9.29
C ILE A 95 5.76 -1.71 10.08
N SER A 96 5.46 -1.92 11.36
CA SER A 96 6.22 -2.83 12.24
C SER A 96 6.19 -4.28 11.77
N SER A 97 5.06 -4.74 11.22
CA SER A 97 4.97 -6.08 10.63
C SER A 97 5.82 -6.21 9.37
N CYS A 98 5.84 -5.17 8.52
CA CYS A 98 6.68 -5.13 7.33
C CYS A 98 8.18 -5.10 7.69
N ASP A 99 8.58 -4.29 8.68
CA ASP A 99 9.96 -4.18 9.16
C ASP A 99 10.45 -5.50 9.73
N THR A 100 9.65 -6.11 10.62
CA THR A 100 9.96 -7.42 11.21
C THR A 100 10.13 -8.49 10.14
N PHE A 101 9.22 -8.53 9.17
CA PHE A 101 9.28 -9.48 8.05
C PHE A 101 10.58 -9.32 7.24
N LEU A 102 10.89 -8.10 6.80
CA LEU A 102 12.12 -7.85 6.04
C LEU A 102 13.37 -8.26 6.82
N ASN A 103 13.44 -7.91 8.11
CA ASN A 103 14.59 -8.22 8.96
C ASN A 103 14.81 -9.73 9.11
N VAL A 104 13.74 -10.50 9.34
CA VAL A 104 13.83 -11.96 9.51
C VAL A 104 14.26 -12.65 8.21
N PHE A 105 13.65 -12.25 7.09
CA PHE A 105 13.90 -12.90 5.80
C PHE A 105 15.07 -12.31 5.01
N GLN A 106 15.76 -11.28 5.51
CA GLN A 106 17.00 -10.76 4.92
C GLN A 106 18.06 -11.87 4.80
N SER A 107 18.23 -12.66 5.85
CA SER A 107 19.11 -13.84 5.85
C SER A 107 18.71 -14.93 4.84
N LYS A 108 17.50 -14.84 4.29
CA LYS A 108 16.92 -15.75 3.29
C LYS A 108 16.93 -15.13 1.89
N GLY A 109 17.74 -14.10 1.66
CA GLY A 109 17.93 -13.46 0.36
C GLY A 109 16.89 -12.39 0.01
N LEU A 110 15.98 -12.05 0.92
CA LEU A 110 15.03 -10.96 0.70
C LEU A 110 15.76 -9.62 0.80
N ARG A 111 15.67 -8.80 -0.24
CA ARG A 111 16.29 -7.46 -0.23
C ARG A 111 15.33 -6.43 0.39
N SER A 112 15.85 -5.38 1.02
CA SER A 112 15.00 -4.44 1.77
C SER A 112 14.19 -3.51 0.86
N GLU A 113 14.70 -3.23 -0.32
CA GLU A 113 14.12 -2.33 -1.33
C GLU A 113 12.91 -2.90 -2.06
N VAL A 114 12.60 -4.20 -1.88
CA VAL A 114 11.46 -4.85 -2.56
C VAL A 114 10.11 -4.40 -2.01
N ARG A 115 10.06 -3.72 -0.86
CA ARG A 115 8.81 -3.30 -0.21
C ARG A 115 8.12 -2.21 -1.03
N CYS A 116 6.88 -2.47 -1.42
CA CYS A 116 6.05 -1.58 -2.22
C CYS A 116 4.68 -1.38 -1.56
N PRO A 117 4.55 -0.49 -0.55
CA PRO A 117 3.24 -0.12 -0.04
C PRO A 117 2.36 0.46 -1.15
N CYS A 118 1.06 0.17 -1.07
CA CYS A 118 0.04 0.63 -2.00
C CYS A 118 -1.10 1.33 -1.25
N ALA A 119 -1.49 2.51 -1.73
CA ALA A 119 -2.69 3.21 -1.30
C ALA A 119 -3.76 3.03 -2.37
N SER A 120 -4.83 2.30 -2.03
CA SER A 120 -5.87 1.94 -2.99
C SER A 120 -7.25 1.87 -2.32
N PRO A 121 -8.11 2.89 -2.47
CA PRO A 121 -9.53 2.79 -2.13
C PRO A 121 -10.31 1.94 -3.15
N GLU A 122 -11.61 1.74 -2.88
CA GLU A 122 -12.54 0.85 -3.61
C GLU A 122 -12.66 1.11 -5.13
N ALA A 123 -12.26 2.28 -5.61
CA ALA A 123 -12.49 2.71 -7.00
C ALA A 123 -11.21 3.06 -7.78
N LEU A 124 -10.03 2.93 -7.17
CA LEU A 124 -8.79 3.52 -7.70
C LEU A 124 -7.55 2.99 -6.96
N THR A 125 -6.43 2.86 -7.66
CA THR A 125 -5.09 2.91 -7.02
C THR A 125 -4.55 4.33 -7.06
N VAL A 126 -4.39 4.95 -5.89
CA VAL A 126 -3.88 6.32 -5.76
C VAL A 126 -2.39 6.34 -5.96
N ALA A 127 -1.66 5.45 -5.27
CA ALA A 127 -0.21 5.41 -5.29
C ALA A 127 0.32 3.99 -5.05
N ILE A 128 1.47 3.68 -5.68
CA ILE A 128 2.30 2.52 -5.38
C ILE A 128 3.74 2.99 -5.29
N ARG A 129 4.38 2.71 -4.16
CA ARG A 129 5.83 2.90 -4.03
C ARG A 129 6.52 1.86 -4.90
N ARG A 130 7.24 2.29 -5.92
CA ARG A 130 8.10 1.38 -6.72
C ARG A 130 9.28 0.91 -5.88
N PRO A 131 9.80 -0.32 -6.13
CA PRO A 131 11.04 -0.77 -5.51
C PRO A 131 12.12 0.27 -5.74
N ALA A 132 12.88 0.59 -4.70
CA ALA A 132 14.01 1.49 -4.82
C ALA A 132 15.08 0.86 -5.73
N GLU A 133 15.66 1.64 -6.65
CA GLU A 133 16.87 1.22 -7.35
C GLU A 133 18.03 1.16 -6.35
N GLU A 134 18.97 0.23 -6.56
CA GLU A 134 20.14 0.10 -5.70
C GLU A 134 20.89 1.45 -5.60
N GLY A 135 21.08 1.95 -4.38
CA GLY A 135 21.73 3.24 -4.11
C GLY A 135 20.78 4.45 -4.05
N SER A 136 19.47 4.28 -4.28
CA SER A 136 18.50 5.35 -4.06
C SER A 136 18.21 5.57 -2.56
N ALA A 137 17.83 6.80 -2.20
CA ALA A 137 17.50 7.13 -0.82
C ALA A 137 16.34 6.25 -0.30
N PRO A 138 16.43 5.78 0.95
CA PRO A 138 15.37 4.96 1.54
C PRO A 138 14.03 5.73 1.53
N PRO A 139 12.88 5.03 1.47
CA PRO A 139 11.57 5.67 1.51
C PRO A 139 11.44 6.61 2.71
N GLY A 140 10.87 7.79 2.48
CA GLY A 140 10.67 8.79 3.53
C GLY A 140 9.86 8.20 4.69
N ARG A 141 10.43 8.25 5.90
CA ARG A 141 9.79 7.87 7.15
C ARG A 141 9.78 9.09 8.06
N GLY A 142 8.61 9.45 8.55
CA GLY A 142 8.43 10.58 9.46
C GLY A 142 7.92 10.09 10.80
N VAL A 143 8.41 10.67 11.89
CA VAL A 143 7.82 10.52 13.21
C VAL A 143 7.03 11.79 13.49
N LEU A 144 5.77 11.66 13.86
CA LEU A 144 4.88 12.78 14.15
C LEU A 144 4.43 12.73 15.60
N SER A 145 4.39 13.87 16.28
CA SER A 145 3.73 13.96 17.57
C SER A 145 2.21 13.98 17.41
N THR A 146 1.48 13.27 18.27
CA THR A 146 0.01 13.38 18.33
C THR A 146 -0.47 14.78 18.70
N GLN A 147 0.36 15.56 19.41
CA GLN A 147 0.08 16.95 19.73
C GLN A 147 0.11 17.84 18.48
N ASP A 148 1.15 17.72 17.64
CA ASP A 148 1.23 18.51 16.41
C ASP A 148 0.09 18.15 15.43
N LEU A 149 -0.25 16.85 15.36
CA LEU A 149 -1.39 16.35 14.59
C LEU A 149 -2.73 16.91 15.07
N SER A 150 -2.88 17.24 16.36
CA SER A 150 -4.12 17.84 16.89
C SER A 150 -4.42 19.22 16.29
N HIS A 151 -3.41 19.88 15.73
CA HIS A 151 -3.55 21.14 15.01
C HIS A 151 -3.83 20.96 13.51
N GLY A 152 -3.98 19.73 13.03
CA GLY A 152 -4.27 19.43 11.62
C GLY A 152 -3.08 19.69 10.68
N VAL A 153 -1.85 19.69 11.20
CA VAL A 153 -0.63 19.91 10.41
C VAL A 153 0.38 18.79 10.65
N ILE A 154 1.12 18.45 9.61
CA ILE A 154 2.19 17.47 9.64
C ILE A 154 3.49 18.18 9.98
N ARG A 155 4.10 17.83 11.10
CA ARG A 155 5.43 18.29 11.49
C ARG A 155 6.28 17.08 11.84
N ILE A 156 7.34 16.87 11.08
CA ILE A 156 8.28 15.78 11.36
C ILE A 156 9.03 16.16 12.63
N ASP A 157 8.86 15.33 13.64
CA ASP A 157 9.50 15.47 14.94
C ASP A 157 10.80 14.67 14.96
N SER A 158 11.84 15.27 15.52
CA SER A 158 13.14 14.65 15.74
C SER A 158 13.37 14.23 17.20
N GLU A 159 12.47 14.62 18.12
CA GLU A 159 12.63 14.36 19.54
C GLU A 159 11.84 13.14 20.02
N GLU A 160 12.37 12.46 21.05
CA GLU A 160 11.72 11.32 21.72
C GLU A 160 10.55 11.80 22.58
N LYS A 161 9.41 12.11 21.96
CA LYS A 161 8.15 12.36 22.67
C LYS A 161 7.44 11.04 23.00
N LEU A 162 6.73 11.02 24.13
CA LEU A 162 6.02 9.84 24.65
C LEU A 162 4.87 9.36 23.73
N SER A 163 4.31 10.25 22.90
CA SER A 163 3.19 9.94 22.01
C SER A 163 3.50 10.34 20.58
N VAL A 164 4.02 9.37 19.82
CA VAL A 164 4.40 9.55 18.42
C VAL A 164 3.73 8.53 17.50
N LEU A 165 3.50 8.95 16.26
CA LEU A 165 3.03 8.12 15.16
C LEU A 165 4.10 8.07 14.08
N THR A 166 4.38 6.88 13.56
CA THR A 166 5.25 6.74 12.40
C THR A 166 4.41 6.80 11.13
N LEU A 167 4.79 7.69 10.21
CA LEU A 167 4.31 7.69 8.84
C LEU A 167 5.36 7.10 7.90
N GLN A 168 4.89 6.41 6.88
CA GLN A 168 5.70 5.98 5.75
C GLN A 168 5.12 6.55 4.46
N ASP A 169 6.01 7.10 3.65
CA ASP A 169 5.72 7.44 2.26
C ASP A 169 5.24 6.22 1.44
N VAL A 170 4.07 6.35 0.81
CA VAL A 170 3.45 5.34 -0.07
C VAL A 170 3.79 5.58 -1.54
N GLY A 171 4.60 6.59 -1.83
CA GLY A 171 5.05 6.97 -3.15
C GLY A 171 4.18 8.04 -3.81
N SER A 172 4.55 8.39 -5.04
CA SER A 172 3.84 9.39 -5.83
C SER A 172 2.50 8.87 -6.36
N VAL A 173 1.60 9.80 -6.66
CA VAL A 173 0.35 9.50 -7.35
C VAL A 173 0.62 8.75 -8.66
N MET A 174 -0.28 7.85 -9.05
CA MET A 174 -0.15 7.04 -10.27
C MET A 174 0.08 7.92 -11.52
N PRO A 175 0.85 7.44 -12.52
CA PRO A 175 1.11 8.20 -13.74
C PRO A 175 -0.18 8.66 -14.43
N GLY A 176 -0.22 9.92 -14.86
CA GLY A 176 -1.38 10.52 -15.52
C GLY A 176 -2.50 10.96 -14.57
N ALA A 177 -2.33 10.80 -13.26
CA ALA A 177 -3.25 11.33 -12.25
C ALA A 177 -2.78 12.68 -11.71
N LEU A 178 -3.74 13.52 -11.34
CA LEU A 178 -3.55 14.73 -10.54
C LEU A 178 -4.13 14.48 -9.15
N MET A 179 -3.46 15.00 -8.12
CA MET A 179 -3.93 14.89 -6.74
C MET A 179 -3.71 16.21 -6.00
N CYS A 180 -4.68 16.58 -5.18
CA CYS A 180 -4.55 17.66 -4.23
C CYS A 180 -5.18 17.27 -2.88
N THR A 181 -4.85 18.04 -1.85
CA THR A 181 -5.44 17.89 -0.52
C THR A 181 -6.42 19.03 -0.29
N VAL A 182 -7.64 18.71 0.16
CA VAL A 182 -8.68 19.69 0.53
C VAL A 182 -9.06 19.54 2.00
N LYS A 183 -9.68 20.56 2.60
CA LYS A 183 -10.22 20.46 3.95
C LYS A 183 -11.21 19.29 4.05
N ALA A 184 -11.04 18.46 5.07
CA ALA A 184 -11.85 17.25 5.26
C ALA A 184 -13.31 17.54 5.67
N GLU A 185 -13.57 18.74 6.19
CA GLU A 185 -14.89 19.17 6.64
C GLU A 185 -15.30 20.46 5.93
N GLY A 186 -16.56 20.53 5.52
CA GLY A 186 -17.13 21.71 4.87
C GLY A 186 -16.86 21.77 3.36
N LEU A 187 -16.55 22.97 2.85
CA LEU A 187 -16.27 23.17 1.43
C LEU A 187 -14.89 22.59 1.07
N PRO A 188 -14.71 22.01 -0.14
CA PRO A 188 -13.47 21.38 -0.59
C PRO A 188 -12.39 22.43 -0.94
N LEU A 189 -11.95 23.19 0.06
CA LEU A 189 -10.94 24.22 -0.07
C LEU A 189 -9.54 23.60 -0.02
N LEU A 190 -8.65 24.02 -0.92
CA LEU A 190 -7.27 23.55 -0.96
C LEU A 190 -6.56 23.78 0.38
N CYS A 191 -5.93 22.72 0.88
CA CYS A 191 -5.05 22.77 2.04
C CYS A 191 -3.76 23.54 1.72
N LYS A 192 -3.21 24.22 2.72
CA LYS A 192 -1.86 24.79 2.66
C LYS A 192 -0.81 23.68 2.80
N ALA A 193 0.45 24.04 2.59
CA ALA A 193 1.57 23.12 2.82
C ALA A 193 1.47 22.49 4.22
N ASP A 194 1.71 21.18 4.27
CA ASP A 194 1.69 20.34 5.47
C ASP A 194 0.35 20.25 6.22
N GLU A 195 -0.73 20.88 5.74
CA GLU A 195 -2.06 20.71 6.33
C GLU A 195 -2.67 19.36 5.95
N ILE A 196 -3.25 18.69 6.95
CA ILE A 196 -3.95 17.41 6.79
C ILE A 196 -5.34 17.67 6.22
N GLY A 197 -5.75 16.83 5.28
CA GLY A 197 -7.06 16.93 4.66
C GLY A 197 -7.40 15.69 3.84
N GLU A 198 -8.51 15.78 3.12
CA GLU A 198 -8.98 14.75 2.21
C GLU A 198 -8.20 14.80 0.88
N LEU A 199 -7.83 13.62 0.36
CA LEU A 199 -7.15 13.51 -0.92
C LEU A 199 -8.16 13.45 -2.06
N VAL A 200 -8.13 14.44 -2.94
CA VAL A 200 -8.94 14.46 -4.17
C VAL A 200 -8.04 14.07 -5.33
N VAL A 201 -8.46 13.06 -6.10
CA VAL A 201 -7.68 12.50 -7.21
C VAL A 201 -8.48 12.59 -8.50
N CYS A 202 -7.86 13.17 -9.53
CA CYS A 202 -8.40 13.22 -10.87
C CYS A 202 -7.55 12.33 -11.79
N THR A 203 -8.16 11.29 -12.36
CA THR A 203 -7.51 10.41 -13.33
C THR A 203 -8.56 9.70 -14.20
N VAL A 204 -8.16 9.27 -15.39
CA VAL A 204 -9.00 8.45 -16.27
C VAL A 204 -9.27 7.04 -15.72
N ALA A 205 -8.52 6.63 -14.70
CA ALA A 205 -8.63 5.31 -14.08
C ALA A 205 -9.63 5.23 -12.91
N THR A 206 -10.26 6.34 -12.51
CA THR A 206 -11.25 6.33 -11.43
C THR A 206 -12.58 5.75 -11.90
N GLY A 207 -13.33 5.13 -10.97
CA GLY A 207 -14.76 4.95 -11.16
C GLY A 207 -15.50 6.28 -11.40
N THR A 208 -16.72 6.20 -11.92
CA THR A 208 -17.53 7.40 -12.27
C THR A 208 -18.77 7.57 -11.40
N SER A 209 -19.27 6.50 -10.78
CA SER A 209 -20.51 6.52 -10.01
C SER A 209 -20.69 5.27 -9.16
N TYR A 210 -21.46 5.40 -8.08
CA TYR A 210 -22.05 4.26 -7.38
C TYR A 210 -23.41 3.90 -7.97
N HIS A 211 -23.57 2.64 -8.36
CA HIS A 211 -24.82 2.15 -8.95
C HIS A 211 -25.99 2.30 -7.96
N GLY A 212 -27.04 3.00 -8.38
CA GLY A 212 -28.25 3.23 -7.56
C GLY A 212 -28.07 4.22 -6.41
N LEU A 213 -26.92 4.90 -6.30
CA LEU A 213 -26.60 5.80 -5.19
C LEU A 213 -26.16 7.19 -5.71
N PRO A 214 -27.09 7.99 -6.28
CA PRO A 214 -26.75 9.29 -6.86
C PRO A 214 -26.22 10.28 -5.82
N GLY A 215 -26.71 10.23 -4.57
CA GLY A 215 -26.22 11.08 -3.48
C GLY A 215 -24.74 10.81 -3.17
N MET A 216 -24.37 9.54 -2.99
CA MET A 216 -22.96 9.16 -2.76
C MET A 216 -22.10 9.43 -3.98
N THR A 217 -22.65 9.25 -5.19
CA THR A 217 -21.94 9.54 -6.43
C THR A 217 -21.53 11.01 -6.49
N LYS A 218 -22.47 11.91 -6.21
CA LYS A 218 -22.20 13.35 -6.19
C LYS A 218 -21.12 13.72 -5.16
N THR A 219 -21.18 13.13 -3.96
CA THR A 219 -20.20 13.42 -2.91
C THR A 219 -18.80 12.89 -3.25
N MET A 220 -18.68 11.71 -3.86
CA MET A 220 -17.38 11.06 -4.07
C MET A 220 -16.71 11.36 -5.43
N PHE A 221 -17.51 11.54 -6.49
CA PHE A 221 -16.98 11.66 -7.87
C PHE A 221 -17.14 13.06 -8.48
N GLU A 222 -17.92 13.96 -7.87
CA GLU A 222 -18.16 15.32 -8.39
C GLU A 222 -17.55 16.41 -7.48
N VAL A 223 -16.43 16.10 -6.82
CA VAL A 223 -15.70 17.06 -5.99
C VAL A 223 -14.91 18.03 -6.87
N VAL A 224 -15.16 19.34 -6.69
CA VAL A 224 -14.41 20.41 -7.36
C VAL A 224 -13.61 21.17 -6.30
N PRO A 225 -12.28 20.98 -6.23
CA PRO A 225 -11.43 21.72 -5.32
C PRO A 225 -11.49 23.22 -5.61
N ALA A 226 -11.59 24.04 -4.56
CA ALA A 226 -11.62 25.50 -4.66
C ALA A 226 -10.42 26.12 -3.96
N SER A 227 -9.88 27.21 -4.52
CA SER A 227 -8.86 28.01 -3.86
C SER A 227 -9.52 29.14 -3.04
N ASN A 228 -8.92 29.51 -1.91
CA ASN A 228 -9.35 30.69 -1.14
C ASN A 228 -9.11 32.03 -1.89
N GLY A 229 -8.49 32.00 -3.06
CA GLY A 229 -8.13 33.19 -3.86
C GLY A 229 -9.15 33.59 -4.92
N GLY A 230 -10.10 32.71 -5.27
CA GLY A 230 -11.02 32.94 -6.39
C GLY A 230 -10.34 32.84 -7.77
N ALA A 231 -11.00 32.09 -8.66
CA ALA A 231 -10.61 31.69 -10.01
C ALA A 231 -9.49 30.63 -10.10
#